data_AF-A0A7C2ISL3-F1
#
_entry.id   AF-A0A7C2ISL3-F1
#
_cell.length_a   1.000
_cell.length_b   1.000
_cell.length_c   1.000
_cell.angle_alpha   90.00
_cell.angle_beta   90.00
_cell.angle_gamma   90.00
#
_symmetry.space_group_name_H-M   'P 1'
#
loop_
_entity.id
_entity.type
_entity.pdbx_description
1 polymer ?
#
loop_
_entity_poly.entity_id
_entity_poly.type
_entity_poly.pdbx_seq_one_letter_code
_entity_poly.pdbx_strand_id
1 'polypeptide(L)'
;MRIAVLADVHGNLPALEAVLAHLGRQGGCEEIWVLGDLAAFGPYPQETLERLAALPQIRFVQGNTDRYLVTGVRPPQMAVENEAEWKKLPGFLEERDANFRWTVQQLSYEWYSFLRGLPFQQRVEIPDYGPVLAVHASPLGDEVGIWEDTSDE
;
A
#
# COMPACT_ATOMS: atom_id res chain seq x y z
N MET A 1 20.69 -7.00 -12.98
CA MET A 1 19.69 -7.09 -11.91
C MET A 1 18.34 -6.62 -12.45
N ARG A 2 17.27 -7.41 -12.29
CA ARG A 2 15.88 -6.99 -12.57
C ARG A 2 15.07 -6.95 -11.28
N ILE A 3 14.44 -5.82 -10.98
CA ILE A 3 13.57 -5.63 -9.81
C ILE A 3 12.15 -5.38 -10.30
N ALA A 4 11.18 -6.13 -9.78
CA ALA A 4 9.77 -5.84 -10.01
C ALA A 4 9.25 -4.95 -8.88
N VAL A 5 8.66 -3.81 -9.21
CA VAL A 5 8.07 -2.89 -8.24
C VAL A 5 6.55 -2.99 -8.36
N LEU A 6 5.90 -3.27 -7.23
CA LEU A 6 4.45 -3.38 -7.08
C LEU A 6 4.01 -2.38 -6.01
N ALA A 7 2.80 -1.83 -6.12
CA ALA A 7 2.22 -0.93 -5.13
C ALA A 7 0.70 -0.97 -5.26
N ASP A 8 -0.01 -0.48 -4.24
CA ASP A 8 -1.46 -0.20 -4.30
C ASP A 8 -2.29 -1.42 -4.72
N VAL A 9 -1.95 -2.59 -4.15
CA VAL A 9 -2.66 -3.84 -4.44
C VAL A 9 -4.06 -3.83 -3.84
N HIS A 10 -4.23 -3.20 -2.67
CA HIS A 10 -5.52 -2.95 -2.03
C HIS A 10 -6.43 -4.17 -1.96
N GLY A 11 -5.92 -5.31 -1.50
CA GLY A 11 -6.72 -6.54 -1.36
C GLY A 11 -7.28 -7.09 -2.67
N ASN A 12 -6.77 -6.64 -3.82
CA ASN A 12 -7.20 -7.06 -5.15
C ASN A 12 -6.37 -8.25 -5.64
N LEU A 13 -6.60 -9.41 -5.02
CA LEU A 13 -5.90 -10.65 -5.36
C LEU A 13 -5.98 -11.00 -6.86
N PRO A 14 -7.13 -10.89 -7.57
CA PRO A 14 -7.17 -11.16 -9.00
C PRO A 14 -6.24 -10.27 -9.84
N ALA A 15 -6.15 -8.98 -9.50
CA ALA A 15 -5.22 -8.07 -10.18
C ALA A 15 -3.76 -8.44 -9.88
N LEU A 16 -3.45 -8.75 -8.62
CA LEU A 16 -2.11 -9.20 -8.22
C LEU A 16 -1.69 -10.46 -9.01
N GLU A 17 -2.54 -11.47 -9.08
CA GLU A 17 -2.23 -12.70 -9.83
C GLU A 17 -2.04 -12.44 -11.32
N ALA A 18 -2.83 -11.54 -11.92
CA ALA A 18 -2.67 -11.17 -13.32
C ALA A 18 -1.29 -10.50 -13.58
N VAL A 19 -0.86 -9.60 -12.68
CA VAL A 19 0.45 -8.93 -12.76
C VAL A 19 1.59 -9.93 -12.54
N LEU A 20 1.49 -10.82 -11.56
CA LEU A 20 2.51 -11.83 -11.29
C LEU A 20 2.63 -12.85 -12.44
N ALA A 21 1.51 -13.25 -13.04
CA ALA A 21 1.51 -14.08 -14.23
C ALA A 21 2.16 -13.35 -15.42
N HIS A 22 1.92 -12.05 -15.58
CA HIS A 22 2.60 -11.24 -16.60
C HIS A 22 4.10 -11.17 -16.36
N LEU A 23 4.54 -10.90 -15.13
CA LEU A 23 5.94 -10.89 -14.73
C LEU A 23 6.64 -12.22 -15.04
N GLY A 24 5.98 -13.35 -14.76
CA GLY A 24 6.47 -14.68 -15.12
C GLY A 24 6.67 -14.84 -16.65
N ARG A 25 5.73 -14.34 -17.46
CA ARG A 25 5.84 -14.33 -18.93
C ARG A 25 6.98 -13.44 -19.44
N GLN A 26 7.36 -12.39 -18.71
CA GLN A 26 8.53 -11.55 -19.00
C GLN A 26 9.86 -12.17 -18.53
N GLY A 27 9.84 -13.42 -18.04
CA GLY A 27 11.02 -14.13 -17.57
C GLY A 27 11.44 -13.79 -16.14
N GLY A 28 10.52 -13.23 -15.33
CA GLY A 28 10.71 -12.98 -13.90
C GLY A 28 11.67 -11.86 -13.54
N CYS A 29 11.98 -11.76 -12.25
CA CYS A 29 12.88 -10.78 -11.64
C CYS A 29 13.73 -11.45 -10.53
N GLU A 30 14.75 -10.73 -10.07
CA GLU A 30 15.65 -11.17 -8.99
C GLU A 30 15.14 -10.73 -7.60
N GLU A 31 14.48 -9.58 -7.53
CA GLU A 31 13.82 -9.07 -6.32
C GLU A 31 12.43 -8.51 -6.64
N ILE A 32 11.55 -8.51 -5.65
CA ILE A 32 10.23 -7.88 -5.71
C ILE A 32 10.14 -6.83 -4.60
N TRP A 33 9.78 -5.60 -4.94
CA TRP A 33 9.56 -4.53 -3.98
C TRP A 33 8.09 -4.17 -3.99
N VAL A 34 7.45 -4.20 -2.82
CA VAL A 34 6.04 -3.88 -2.65
C VAL A 34 5.91 -2.62 -1.81
N LEU A 35 5.45 -1.54 -2.44
CA LEU A 35 5.58 -0.18 -1.92
C LEU A 35 4.38 0.28 -1.09
N GLY A 36 3.70 -0.65 -0.41
CA GLY A 36 2.59 -0.35 0.48
C GLY A 36 1.21 -0.44 -0.17
N ASP A 37 0.20 -0.19 0.66
CA ASP A 37 -1.22 -0.21 0.32
C ASP A 37 -1.68 -1.60 -0.13
N LEU A 38 -1.55 -2.54 0.79
CA LEU A 38 -1.60 -3.96 0.47
C LEU A 38 -3.01 -4.57 0.54
N ALA A 39 -3.79 -4.19 1.56
CA ALA A 39 -4.96 -4.97 1.97
C ALA A 39 -6.29 -4.19 2.04
N ALA A 40 -6.26 -2.87 2.25
CA ALA A 40 -7.48 -2.07 2.38
C ALA A 40 -8.32 -2.05 1.08
N PHE A 41 -9.62 -1.79 1.20
CA PHE A 41 -10.58 -1.60 0.10
C PHE A 41 -10.99 -2.83 -0.73
N GLY A 42 -10.08 -3.75 -1.01
CA GLY A 42 -10.38 -4.94 -1.81
C GLY A 42 -11.00 -6.09 -1.01
N PRO A 43 -11.64 -7.04 -1.71
CA PRO A 43 -12.38 -8.13 -1.09
C PRO A 43 -11.52 -9.31 -0.61
N TYR A 44 -10.21 -9.32 -0.88
CA TYR A 44 -9.29 -10.41 -0.51
C TYR A 44 -8.11 -9.91 0.33
N PRO A 45 -8.35 -9.26 1.48
CA PRO A 45 -7.30 -8.57 2.22
C PRO A 45 -6.23 -9.53 2.74
N GLN A 46 -6.62 -10.62 3.41
CA GLN A 46 -5.67 -11.56 3.99
C GLN A 46 -4.98 -12.39 2.91
N GLU A 47 -5.73 -12.89 1.94
CA GLU A 47 -5.22 -13.73 0.87
C GLU A 47 -4.22 -12.95 0.00
N THR A 48 -4.42 -11.64 -0.17
CA THR A 48 -3.44 -10.77 -0.84
C THR A 48 -2.14 -10.71 -0.05
N LEU A 49 -2.19 -10.54 1.28
CA LEU A 49 -0.99 -10.52 2.12
C LEU A 49 -0.26 -11.87 2.12
N GLU A 50 -1.00 -12.96 2.26
CA GLU A 50 -0.48 -14.33 2.16
C GLU A 50 0.22 -14.55 0.81
N ARG A 51 -0.42 -14.11 -0.27
CA ARG A 51 0.11 -14.27 -1.61
C ARG A 51 1.39 -13.48 -1.85
N LEU A 52 1.46 -12.25 -1.34
CA LEU A 52 2.65 -11.42 -1.41
C LEU A 52 3.78 -12.02 -0.57
N ALA A 53 3.51 -12.40 0.68
CA ALA A 53 4.52 -12.95 1.59
C ALA A 53 5.11 -14.29 1.11
N ALA A 54 4.36 -15.05 0.30
CA ALA A 54 4.85 -16.28 -0.31
C ALA A 54 5.83 -16.05 -1.49
N LEU A 55 6.00 -14.80 -1.96
CA LEU A 55 6.93 -14.49 -3.04
C LEU A 55 8.40 -14.51 -2.54
N PRO A 56 9.34 -15.02 -3.35
CA PRO A 56 10.75 -15.02 -2.99
C PRO A 56 11.37 -13.63 -3.10
N GLN A 57 12.40 -13.37 -2.29
CA GLN A 57 13.24 -12.15 -2.37
C GLN A 57 12.43 -10.84 -2.38
N ILE A 58 11.46 -10.75 -1.47
CA ILE A 58 10.53 -9.64 -1.37
C ILE A 58 10.96 -8.61 -0.32
N ARG A 59 10.73 -7.33 -0.62
CA ARG A 59 10.86 -6.22 0.31
C ARG A 59 9.53 -5.48 0.38
N PHE A 60 9.14 -5.10 1.58
CA PHE A 60 7.93 -4.33 1.81
C PHE A 60 8.25 -2.93 2.30
N VAL A 61 7.38 -1.98 1.94
CA VAL A 61 7.26 -0.66 2.54
C VAL A 61 5.82 -0.53 3.05
N GLN A 62 5.64 0.18 4.16
CA GLN A 62 4.32 0.51 4.70
C GLN A 62 3.68 1.63 3.88
N GLY A 63 2.46 1.40 3.40
CA GLY A 63 1.59 2.43 2.85
C GLY A 63 0.72 3.09 3.92
N ASN A 64 0.09 4.21 3.58
CA ASN A 64 -0.79 4.92 4.52
C ASN A 64 -2.01 4.07 4.90
N THR A 65 -2.56 3.28 3.97
CA THR A 65 -3.71 2.41 4.30
C THR A 65 -3.32 1.24 5.17
N ASP A 66 -2.09 0.72 5.05
CA ASP A 66 -1.55 -0.28 5.96
C ASP A 66 -1.46 0.29 7.39
N ARG A 67 -0.96 1.54 7.51
CA ARG A 67 -0.92 2.28 8.78
C ARG A 67 -2.32 2.52 9.35
N TYR A 68 -3.32 2.81 8.53
CA TYR A 68 -4.71 3.03 8.96
C TYR A 68 -5.37 1.79 9.56
N LEU A 69 -5.07 0.62 9.00
CA LEU A 69 -5.55 -0.66 9.53
C LEU A 69 -5.01 -0.94 10.93
N VAL A 70 -3.80 -0.48 11.26
CA VAL A 70 -3.15 -0.80 12.54
C VAL A 70 -3.26 0.29 13.60
N THR A 71 -3.38 1.56 13.21
CA THR A 71 -3.44 2.71 14.13
C THR A 71 -4.86 3.20 14.43
N GLY A 72 -5.82 2.89 13.56
CA GLY A 72 -7.17 3.46 13.64
C GLY A 72 -7.29 4.88 13.08
N VAL A 73 -6.20 5.50 12.63
CA VAL A 73 -6.23 6.75 11.85
C VAL A 73 -6.98 6.49 10.54
N ARG A 74 -7.58 7.54 9.97
CA ARG A 74 -8.33 7.50 8.72
C ARG A 74 -7.79 8.53 7.74
N PRO A 75 -8.02 8.33 6.42
CA PRO A 75 -7.67 9.30 5.40
C PRO A 75 -8.14 10.71 5.79
N PRO A 76 -7.32 11.75 5.54
CA PRO A 76 -7.69 13.13 5.83
C PRO A 76 -8.98 13.49 5.12
N GLN A 77 -9.94 14.04 5.86
CA GLN A 77 -11.20 14.52 5.30
C GLN A 77 -11.03 15.98 4.88
N MET A 78 -11.20 16.27 3.58
CA MET A 78 -11.24 17.65 3.10
C MET A 78 -12.53 18.34 3.59
N ALA A 79 -12.43 19.63 3.90
CA ALA A 79 -13.59 20.43 4.24
C ALA A 79 -14.54 20.49 3.03
N VAL A 80 -15.83 20.27 3.28
CA VAL A 80 -16.87 20.43 2.26
C VAL A 80 -17.13 21.91 1.99
N GLU A 81 -17.38 22.28 0.74
CA GLU A 81 -17.50 23.68 0.32
C GLU A 81 -18.96 24.17 0.29
N ASN A 82 -19.92 23.24 0.30
CA ASN A 82 -21.34 23.57 0.14
C ASN A 82 -22.28 22.57 0.85
N GLU A 83 -23.55 22.96 0.96
CA GLU A 83 -24.59 22.17 1.64
C GLU A 83 -24.84 20.81 0.97
N ALA A 84 -24.69 20.71 -0.36
CA ALA A 84 -24.91 19.46 -1.08
C ALA A 84 -23.84 18.41 -0.75
N GLU A 85 -22.58 18.85 -0.61
CA GLU A 85 -21.48 18.00 -0.13
C GLU A 85 -21.66 17.64 1.34
N TRP A 86 -22.05 18.59 2.18
CA TRP A 86 -22.36 18.33 3.60
C TRP A 86 -23.41 17.24 3.77
N LYS A 87 -24.47 17.23 2.94
CA LYS A 87 -25.50 16.19 2.98
C LYS A 87 -24.97 14.79 2.63
N LYS A 88 -23.90 14.69 1.84
CA LYS A 88 -23.28 13.41 1.44
C LYS A 88 -22.22 12.95 2.43
N LEU A 89 -21.57 13.89 3.12
CA LEU A 89 -20.41 13.62 3.96
C LEU A 89 -20.65 12.52 5.02
N PRO A 90 -21.75 12.50 5.79
CA PRO A 90 -21.98 11.43 6.76
C PRO A 90 -21.97 10.02 6.14
N GLY A 91 -22.64 9.84 5.00
CA GLY A 91 -22.70 8.55 4.32
C GLY A 91 -21.34 8.13 3.74
N PHE A 92 -20.58 9.08 3.20
CA PHE A 92 -19.22 8.83 2.74
C PHE A 92 -18.29 8.38 3.88
N LEU A 93 -18.37 9.06 5.04
CA LEU A 93 -17.57 8.70 6.22
C LEU A 93 -17.97 7.33 6.76
N GLU A 94 -19.27 7.02 6.81
CA GLU A 94 -19.79 5.72 7.22
C GLU A 94 -19.27 4.60 6.32
N GLU A 95 -19.36 4.77 4.99
CA GLU A 95 -18.90 3.78 4.03
C GLU A 95 -17.38 3.55 4.12
N ARG A 96 -16.60 4.63 4.17
CA ARG A 96 -15.14 4.58 4.34
C ARG A 96 -14.75 3.83 5.62
N ASP A 97 -15.36 4.19 6.74
CA ASP A 97 -15.01 3.61 8.04
C ASP A 97 -15.50 2.15 8.14
N ALA A 98 -16.63 1.83 7.52
CA ALA A 98 -17.11 0.46 7.39
C ALA A 98 -16.15 -0.40 6.58
N ASN A 99 -15.53 0.14 5.52
CA ASN A 99 -14.55 -0.58 4.72
C ASN A 99 -13.30 -0.93 5.55
N PHE A 100 -12.66 0.04 6.20
CA PHE A 100 -11.50 -0.23 7.07
C PHE A 100 -11.84 -1.21 8.20
N ARG A 101 -13.00 -1.03 8.84
CA ARG A 101 -13.48 -1.97 9.87
C ARG A 101 -13.63 -3.38 9.31
N TRP A 102 -14.22 -3.53 8.13
CA TRP A 102 -14.43 -4.82 7.49
C TRP A 102 -13.09 -5.48 7.14
N THR A 103 -12.13 -4.74 6.57
CA THR A 103 -10.78 -5.25 6.29
C THR A 103 -10.13 -5.78 7.56
N VAL A 104 -10.15 -5.03 8.66
CA VAL A 104 -9.60 -5.49 9.95
C VAL A 104 -10.28 -6.78 10.43
N GLN A 105 -11.59 -6.94 10.21
CA GLN A 105 -12.32 -8.17 10.56
C GLN A 105 -11.92 -9.39 9.73
N GLN A 106 -11.36 -9.20 8.53
CA GLN A 106 -10.88 -10.29 7.69
C GLN A 106 -9.44 -10.72 8.02
N LEU A 107 -8.71 -9.95 8.83
CA LEU A 107 -7.32 -10.22 9.16
C LEU A 107 -7.20 -11.04 10.45
N SER A 108 -6.34 -12.05 10.42
CA SER A 108 -5.82 -12.66 11.65
C SER A 108 -4.91 -11.68 12.41
N TYR A 109 -4.69 -11.96 13.70
CA TYR A 109 -3.76 -11.16 14.50
C TYR A 109 -2.30 -11.24 13.98
N GLU A 110 -1.92 -12.36 13.37
CA GLU A 110 -0.62 -12.52 12.73
C GLU A 110 -0.44 -11.50 11.59
N TRP A 111 -1.44 -11.39 10.70
CA TRP A 111 -1.41 -10.44 9.59
C TRP A 111 -1.54 -8.99 10.03
N TYR A 112 -2.32 -8.73 11.08
CA TYR A 112 -2.30 -7.42 11.75
C TYR A 112 -0.88 -7.07 12.25
N SER A 113 -0.20 -8.01 12.92
CA SER A 113 1.15 -7.78 13.43
C SER A 113 2.17 -7.64 12.32
N PHE A 114 2.00 -8.34 11.19
CA PHE A 114 2.80 -8.16 9.98
C PHE A 114 2.68 -6.72 9.44
N LEU A 115 1.46 -6.23 9.21
CA LEU A 115 1.22 -4.86 8.72
C LEU A 115 1.81 -3.81 9.66
N ARG A 116 1.69 -4.02 10.97
CA ARG A 116 2.25 -3.14 12.00
C ARG A 116 3.79 -3.11 11.97
N GLY A 117 4.41 -4.19 11.55
CA GLY A 117 5.87 -4.34 11.46
C GLY A 117 6.49 -3.86 10.15
N LEU A 118 5.70 -3.38 9.18
CA LEU A 118 6.20 -2.90 7.91
C LEU A 118 7.10 -1.67 8.08
N PRO A 119 8.26 -1.61 7.42
CA PRO A 119 9.14 -0.45 7.51
C PRO A 119 8.62 0.71 6.65
N PHE A 120 8.85 1.94 7.10
CA PHE A 120 8.49 3.15 6.34
C PHE A 120 9.23 3.28 5.00
N GLN A 121 10.44 2.72 4.89
CA GLN A 121 11.27 2.85 3.70
C GLN A 121 12.21 1.66 3.54
N GLN A 122 12.69 1.45 2.32
CA GLN A 122 13.82 0.57 2.00
C GLN A 122 14.95 1.41 1.42
N ARG A 123 16.19 1.14 1.83
CA ARG A 123 17.40 1.73 1.24
C ARG A 123 18.30 0.62 0.76
N VAL A 124 18.58 0.59 -0.53
CA VAL A 124 19.32 -0.49 -1.18
C VAL A 124 20.38 0.11 -2.08
N GLU A 125 21.61 -0.41 -1.98
CA GLU A 125 22.67 -0.11 -2.94
C GLU A 125 22.56 -1.11 -4.08
N ILE A 126 22.30 -0.63 -5.31
CA ILE A 126 22.22 -1.50 -6.49
C ILE A 126 23.58 -1.43 -7.21
N PRO A 127 24.28 -2.57 -7.40
CA PRO A 127 25.54 -2.60 -8.14
C PRO A 127 25.41 -1.93 -9.50
N ASP A 128 26.37 -1.07 -9.82
CA ASP A 128 26.46 -0.31 -11.09
C ASP A 128 25.32 0.71 -11.34
N TYR A 129 24.38 0.87 -10.40
CA TYR A 129 23.30 1.86 -10.48
C TYR A 129 23.39 2.91 -9.37
N GLY A 130 23.75 2.50 -8.14
CA GLY A 130 23.89 3.38 -6.99
C GLY A 130 22.77 3.21 -5.95
N PRO A 131 22.63 4.16 -5.02
CA PRO A 131 21.67 4.09 -3.92
C PRO A 131 20.24 4.32 -4.42
N VAL A 132 19.32 3.48 -3.96
CA VAL A 132 17.89 3.60 -4.21
C VAL A 132 17.13 3.68 -2.89
N LEU A 133 16.26 4.67 -2.78
CA LEU A 133 15.30 4.82 -1.70
C LEU A 133 13.91 4.47 -2.23
N ALA A 134 13.26 3.51 -1.57
CA ALA A 134 11.86 3.19 -1.84
C ALA A 134 10.99 3.61 -0.66
N VAL A 135 9.95 4.37 -0.96
CA VAL A 135 8.93 4.90 -0.06
C VAL A 135 7.57 4.75 -0.74
N HIS A 136 6.48 4.77 0.04
CA HIS A 136 5.12 4.68 -0.54
C HIS A 136 4.73 5.96 -1.29
N ALA A 137 4.85 7.12 -0.64
CA ALA A 137 4.54 8.42 -1.24
C ALA A 137 5.80 9.28 -1.43
N SER A 138 6.37 9.84 -0.36
CA SER A 138 7.63 10.58 -0.44
C SER A 138 8.50 10.37 0.81
N PRO A 139 9.78 10.79 0.78
CA PRO A 139 10.66 10.71 1.95
C PRO A 139 10.17 11.52 3.16
N LEU A 140 9.25 12.46 2.96
CA LEU A 140 8.68 13.32 4.00
C LEU A 140 7.49 12.66 4.72
N GLY A 141 6.84 11.66 4.11
CA GLY A 141 5.70 10.96 4.69
C GLY A 141 4.98 10.08 3.69
N ASP A 142 4.13 9.18 4.19
CA ASP A 142 3.33 8.24 3.40
C ASP A 142 2.06 8.87 2.80
N GLU A 143 1.86 10.17 2.97
CA GLU A 143 0.73 10.93 2.41
C GLU A 143 1.15 12.23 1.74
N VAL A 144 2.45 12.53 1.76
CA VAL A 144 3.00 13.75 1.17
C VAL A 144 3.30 13.46 -0.29
N GLY A 145 2.41 13.93 -1.17
CA GLY A 145 2.59 13.84 -2.62
C GLY A 145 3.77 14.67 -3.10
N ILE A 146 4.36 14.24 -4.22
CA ILE A 146 5.35 15.00 -4.98
C ILE A 146 4.61 15.63 -6.16
N TRP A 147 4.60 16.96 -6.17
CA TRP A 147 3.91 17.80 -7.16
C TRP A 147 4.93 18.56 -8.00
N GLU A 148 4.45 19.20 -9.07
CA GLU A 148 5.28 20.00 -9.98
C GLU A 148 6.03 21.16 -9.30
N ASP A 149 5.56 21.62 -8.15
CA ASP A 149 6.13 22.69 -7.34
C ASP A 149 6.85 22.17 -6.07
N THR A 150 6.96 20.85 -5.91
CA THR A 150 7.70 20.26 -4.78
C THR A 150 9.19 20.53 -4.94
N SER A 151 9.79 21.09 -3.89
CA SER A 151 11.23 21.38 -3.82
C SER A 151 12.08 20.12 -4.07
N ASP A 152 13.20 20.29 -4.77
CA ASP A 152 14.25 19.28 -4.92
C ASP A 152 15.08 19.10 -3.63
N GLU A 153 15.03 20.09 -2.73
CA GLU A 153 15.58 20.04 -1.35
C GLU A 153 14.55 19.51 -0.36
#